data_AF-A0A0A9DM99-F1
#
_entry.id   AF-A0A0A9DM99-F1
#
_cell.length_a   1.000
_cell.length_b   1.000
_cell.length_c   1.000
_cell.angle_alpha   90.00
_cell.angle_beta   90.00
_cell.angle_gamma   90.00
#
_symmetry.space_group_name_H-M   'P 1'
#
loop_
_entity.id
_entity.type
_entity.pdbx_description
1 polymer ?
#
loop_
_entity_poly.entity_id
_entity_poly.type
_entity_poly.pdbx_seq_one_letter_code
_entity_poly.pdbx_strand_id
1 'polypeptide(L)'
;MNNGGCWKETRHGKTFSACSDSDLSGCKCPPGFKGDGFHCQDVDECSEKLACSCPRCSCKNAWGGFDCSCKGGLLYIKGEDTCIAKNMSAFGWLGTALVLSCLAGAGVAGYVFYKYRLRRYMDSEIMAIMAQYMPLDSQHNENQPLREEAAQA
;
A
#
# COMPACT_ATOMS: atom_id res chain seq x y z
N MET A 1 36.89 38.86 33.96
CA MET A 1 35.67 39.07 33.16
C MET A 1 35.44 37.78 32.38
N ASN A 2 34.31 37.08 32.58
CA ASN A 2 34.02 35.88 31.80
C ASN A 2 33.84 36.30 30.34
N ASN A 3 34.70 35.80 29.45
CA ASN A 3 34.58 35.97 28.01
C ASN A 3 33.25 35.36 27.58
N GLY A 4 32.23 36.20 27.42
CA GLY A 4 30.83 35.85 27.21
C GLY A 4 30.63 34.96 25.99
N GLY A 5 30.85 33.66 26.18
CA GLY A 5 30.50 32.65 25.19
C GLY A 5 28.99 32.54 25.09
N CYS A 6 28.49 32.32 23.88
CA CYS A 6 27.07 32.13 23.67
C CYS A 6 26.59 30.80 24.24
N TRP A 7 25.30 30.75 24.57
CA TRP A 7 24.67 29.52 25.01
C TRP A 7 24.88 28.39 24.00
N LYS A 8 25.23 27.21 24.50
CA LYS A 8 25.34 25.98 23.71
C LYS A 8 24.97 24.81 24.59
N GLU A 9 24.09 23.96 24.11
CA GLU A 9 23.66 22.77 24.84
C GLU A 9 23.48 21.60 23.88
N THR A 10 23.76 20.39 24.36
CA THR A 10 23.61 19.14 23.63
C THR A 10 22.70 18.21 24.41
N ARG A 11 21.60 17.76 23.79
CA ARG A 11 20.65 16.84 24.40
C ARG A 11 20.24 15.78 23.37
N HIS A 12 20.25 14.52 23.77
CA HIS A 12 19.90 13.38 22.91
C HIS A 12 20.63 13.38 21.54
N GLY A 13 21.91 13.80 21.52
CA GLY A 13 22.73 13.86 20.31
C GLY A 13 22.46 15.03 19.37
N LYS A 14 21.50 15.92 19.69
CA LYS A 14 21.28 17.19 18.99
C LYS A 14 21.99 18.31 19.74
N THR A 15 22.66 19.21 19.02
CA THR A 15 23.36 20.35 19.62
C THR A 15 22.78 21.63 19.04
N PHE A 16 22.37 22.54 19.93
CA PHE A 16 21.93 23.88 19.57
C PHE A 16 22.88 24.90 20.17
N SER A 17 23.14 25.98 19.44
CA SER A 17 23.98 27.07 19.89
C SER A 17 23.41 28.41 19.50
N ALA A 18 23.62 29.40 20.36
CA ALA A 18 23.32 30.80 20.10
C ALA A 18 24.47 31.54 19.39
N CYS A 19 25.59 30.86 19.12
CA CYS A 19 26.59 31.33 18.18
C CYS A 19 26.02 31.26 16.76
N SER A 20 25.97 32.38 16.07
CA SER A 20 25.77 32.42 14.63
C SER A 20 27.12 32.70 13.97
N ASP A 21 27.59 31.81 13.11
CA ASP A 21 28.83 32.01 12.36
C ASP A 21 28.73 33.20 11.37
N SER A 22 27.52 33.72 11.16
CA SER A 22 27.20 34.77 10.20
C SER A 22 27.04 36.16 10.82
N ASP A 23 26.85 36.25 12.14
CA ASP A 23 26.46 37.47 12.84
C ASP A 23 27.56 37.90 13.83
N LEU A 24 28.26 38.99 13.51
CA LEU A 24 29.15 39.72 14.42
C LEU A 24 28.36 40.42 15.56
N SER A 25 27.03 40.30 15.58
CA SER A 25 26.07 41.07 16.38
C SER A 25 25.80 40.49 17.78
N GLY A 26 26.55 39.47 18.21
CA GLY A 26 26.43 38.87 19.53
C GLY A 26 25.62 37.58 19.53
N CYS A 27 25.37 37.04 20.72
CA CYS A 27 24.70 35.77 20.89
C CYS A 27 23.19 35.90 20.64
N LYS A 28 22.62 35.04 19.80
CA LYS A 28 21.19 35.01 19.52
C LYS A 28 20.66 33.60 19.59
N CYS A 29 19.58 33.38 20.34
CA CYS A 29 18.99 32.06 20.46
C CYS A 29 18.54 31.51 19.09
N PRO A 30 18.80 30.22 18.82
CA PRO A 30 18.37 29.58 17.59
C PRO A 30 16.85 29.45 17.52
N PRO A 31 16.27 29.17 16.34
CA PRO A 31 14.83 28.94 16.19
C PRO A 31 14.32 27.84 17.13
N GLY A 32 13.14 28.04 17.72
CA GLY A 32 12.59 27.14 18.76
C GLY A 32 13.08 27.47 20.18
N PHE A 33 13.93 28.48 20.34
CA PHE A 33 14.41 28.93 21.64
C PHE A 33 14.20 30.44 21.84
N LYS A 34 13.92 30.86 23.08
CA LYS A 34 13.77 32.26 23.48
C LYS A 34 14.75 32.62 24.59
N GLY A 35 15.24 33.85 24.58
CA GLY A 35 16.19 34.34 25.57
C GLY A 35 17.10 35.45 25.04
N ASP A 36 18.18 35.71 25.77
CA ASP A 36 19.16 36.76 25.51
C ASP A 36 20.40 36.27 24.73
N GLY A 37 20.41 35.00 24.30
CA GLY A 37 21.53 34.37 23.61
C GLY A 37 22.64 33.82 24.52
N PHE A 38 22.69 34.24 25.78
CA PHE A 38 23.55 33.65 26.81
C PHE A 38 22.81 32.59 27.64
N HIS A 39 21.49 32.73 27.71
CA HIS A 39 20.56 31.79 28.28
C HIS A 39 19.38 31.62 27.33
N CYS A 40 19.30 30.44 26.69
CA CYS A 40 18.21 30.12 25.79
C CYS A 40 17.35 29.03 26.41
N GLN A 41 16.04 29.27 26.46
CA GLN A 41 15.05 28.31 26.90
C GLN A 41 14.21 27.85 25.71
N ASP A 42 13.90 26.55 25.70
CA ASP A 42 12.98 25.94 24.74
C ASP A 42 11.62 26.65 24.74
N VAL A 43 11.12 27.00 23.56
CA VAL A 43 9.78 27.56 23.41
C VAL A 43 8.80 26.40 23.36
N ASP A 44 7.77 26.41 24.21
CA ASP A 44 6.72 25.42 24.13
C ASP A 44 5.65 25.89 23.14
N GLU A 45 5.83 25.57 21.86
CA GLU A 45 4.90 25.98 20.81
C GLU A 45 3.51 25.36 20.98
N CYS A 46 3.40 24.25 21.73
CA CYS A 46 2.12 23.61 22.06
C CYS A 46 1.32 24.41 23.09
N SER A 47 1.97 24.87 24.15
CA SER A 47 1.35 25.67 25.21
C SER A 47 0.98 27.07 24.70
N GLU A 48 1.81 27.65 23.84
CA GLU A 48 1.56 28.95 23.22
C GLU A 48 0.56 28.88 22.04
N LYS A 49 0.10 27.67 21.67
CA LYS A 49 -0.78 27.40 20.52
C LYS A 49 -0.25 27.98 19.20
N LEU A 50 1.07 28.05 19.07
CA LEU A 50 1.75 28.52 17.86
C LEU A 50 1.87 27.41 16.81
N ALA A 51 1.69 26.15 17.22
CA ALA A 51 1.84 24.97 16.38
C ALA A 51 0.68 23.97 16.52
N CYS A 52 0.47 23.15 15.50
CA CYS A 52 -0.54 22.09 15.45
C CYS A 52 -1.99 22.59 15.69
N SER A 53 -2.41 23.65 15.00
CA SER A 53 -3.74 24.29 15.22
C SER A 53 -4.95 23.45 14.77
N CYS A 54 -4.74 22.23 14.30
CA CYS A 54 -5.78 21.33 13.83
C CYS A 54 -6.60 20.69 14.98
N PRO A 55 -7.93 20.61 14.87
CA PRO A 55 -8.81 20.10 15.95
C PRO A 55 -8.61 18.62 16.29
N ARG A 56 -7.98 17.85 15.38
CA ARG A 56 -7.69 16.41 15.55
C ARG A 56 -6.20 16.13 15.79
N CYS A 57 -5.40 17.16 16.01
CA CYS A 57 -3.98 17.05 16.27
C CYS A 57 -3.67 16.89 17.76
N SER A 58 -2.54 16.25 18.02
CA SER A 58 -1.89 16.11 19.30
C SER A 58 -0.53 16.75 19.16
N CYS A 59 -0.32 17.86 19.85
CA CYS A 59 0.97 18.54 19.92
C CYS A 59 1.77 17.96 21.09
N LYS A 60 3.05 17.68 20.85
CA LYS A 60 4.00 17.31 21.90
C LYS A 60 5.21 18.23 21.79
N ASN A 61 5.47 19.00 22.85
CA ASN A 61 6.65 19.84 22.89
C ASN A 61 7.91 18.98 22.87
N ALA A 62 8.91 19.40 22.11
CA ALA A 62 10.17 18.69 21.95
C ALA A 62 11.33 19.66 22.04
N TRP A 63 12.46 19.25 22.63
CA TRP A 63 13.58 20.19 22.75
C TRP A 63 14.11 20.64 21.38
N GLY A 64 14.04 21.95 21.11
CA GLY A 64 14.31 22.60 19.83
C GLY A 64 13.15 22.62 18.84
N GLY A 65 11.91 22.39 19.29
CA GLY A 65 10.70 22.56 18.50
C GLY A 65 9.52 21.70 18.97
N PHE A 66 8.75 21.14 18.04
CA PHE A 66 7.54 20.40 18.40
C PHE A 66 7.30 19.23 17.47
N ASP A 67 6.54 18.26 17.97
CA ASP A 67 6.05 17.12 17.20
C ASP A 67 4.52 17.15 17.15
N CYS A 68 3.97 17.28 15.94
CA CYS A 68 2.53 17.20 15.71
C CYS A 68 2.18 15.82 15.19
N SER A 69 1.20 15.18 15.82
CA SER A 69 0.64 13.91 15.36
C SER A 69 -0.88 14.01 15.26
N CYS A 70 -1.48 13.27 14.34
CA CYS A 70 -2.95 13.21 14.24
C CYS A 70 -3.49 12.03 15.04
N LYS A 71 -4.61 12.24 15.74
CA LYS A 71 -5.32 11.15 16.43
C LYS A 71 -5.92 10.19 15.42
N GLY A 72 -6.00 8.89 15.75
CA GLY A 72 -6.77 7.91 14.98
C GLY A 72 -6.10 7.37 13.71
N GLY A 73 -4.77 7.38 13.63
CA GLY A 73 -4.04 6.80 12.48
C GLY A 73 -4.04 7.68 11.22
N LEU A 74 -4.47 8.94 11.35
CA LEU A 74 -4.39 9.95 10.30
C LEU A 74 -2.92 10.37 10.07
N LEU A 75 -2.60 10.78 8.84
CA LEU A 75 -1.31 11.39 8.49
C LEU A 75 -1.36 12.89 8.77
N TYR A 76 -0.34 13.40 9.46
CA TYR A 76 -0.12 14.83 9.66
C TYR A 76 0.76 15.40 8.54
N ILE A 77 0.34 16.53 7.96
CA ILE A 77 1.09 17.25 6.91
C ILE A 77 1.51 18.61 7.46
N LYS A 78 2.83 18.78 7.69
CA LYS A 78 3.42 19.98 8.29
C LYS A 78 3.19 21.28 7.50
N GLY A 79 2.94 21.18 6.19
CA GLY A 79 2.79 22.36 5.32
C GLY A 79 1.46 23.12 5.49
N GLU A 80 0.37 22.42 5.78
CA GLU A 80 -0.97 23.03 5.93
C GLU A 80 -1.61 22.77 7.30
N ASP A 81 -0.90 22.14 8.24
CA ASP A 81 -1.45 21.72 9.54
C ASP A 81 -2.73 20.87 9.39
N THR A 82 -2.74 19.93 8.44
CA THR A 82 -3.91 19.09 8.15
C THR A 82 -3.69 17.63 8.52
N CYS A 83 -4.78 16.98 8.93
CA CYS A 83 -4.85 15.54 9.20
C CYS A 83 -5.64 14.84 8.11
N ILE A 84 -5.00 13.95 7.38
CA ILE A 84 -5.66 13.16 6.32
C ILE A 84 -5.86 11.73 6.81
N ALA A 85 -7.08 11.21 6.64
CA ALA A 85 -7.34 9.79 6.83
C ALA A 85 -6.48 8.98 5.86
N LYS A 86 -5.68 8.06 6.39
CA LYS A 86 -5.21 6.93 5.60
C LYS A 86 -6.46 6.14 5.25
N ASN A 87 -7.12 6.48 4.16
CA ASN A 87 -8.23 5.70 3.67
C ASN A 87 -7.70 4.28 3.48
N MET A 88 -8.15 3.42 4.39
CA MET A 88 -7.85 2.00 4.43
C MET A 88 -8.10 1.48 3.02
N SER A 89 -7.04 1.07 2.32
CA SER A 89 -7.04 0.55 0.95
C SER A 89 -7.81 -0.79 0.81
N ALA A 90 -8.72 -1.07 1.73
CA ALA A 90 -9.65 -2.20 1.66
C ALA A 90 -10.68 -2.01 0.54
N PHE A 91 -11.17 -0.79 0.32
CA PHE A 91 -12.18 -0.53 -0.73
C PHE A 91 -11.59 -0.60 -2.14
N GLY A 92 -10.34 -0.18 -2.33
CA GLY A 92 -9.67 -0.27 -3.63
C GLY A 92 -9.43 -1.71 -4.08
N TRP A 93 -8.99 -2.58 -3.17
CA TRP A 93 -8.77 -4.00 -3.46
C TRP A 93 -10.06 -4.75 -3.81
N LEU A 94 -11.15 -4.45 -3.10
CA LEU A 94 -12.45 -5.07 -3.42
C LEU A 94 -12.96 -4.66 -4.81
N GLY A 95 -12.78 -3.39 -5.17
CA GLY A 95 -13.11 -2.90 -6.51
C GLY A 95 -12.27 -3.57 -7.60
N THR A 96 -10.95 -3.67 -7.41
CA THR A 96 -10.06 -4.32 -8.40
C THR A 96 -10.31 -5.81 -8.52
N ALA A 97 -10.55 -6.51 -7.40
CA ALA A 97 -10.84 -7.94 -7.39
C ALA A 97 -12.15 -8.26 -8.14
N LEU A 98 -13.19 -7.44 -7.97
CA LEU A 98 -14.45 -7.61 -8.71
C LEU A 98 -14.27 -7.42 -10.21
N VAL A 99 -13.54 -6.38 -10.63
CA VAL A 99 -13.27 -6.12 -12.05
C VAL A 99 -12.48 -7.27 -12.68
N LEU A 100 -11.45 -7.78 -12.01
CA LEU A 100 -10.67 -8.91 -12.50
C LEU A 100 -11.49 -10.21 -12.57
N SER A 101 -12.36 -10.46 -11.59
CA SER A 101 -13.24 -11.62 -11.59
C SER A 101 -14.23 -11.58 -12.77
N CYS A 102 -14.82 -10.42 -13.05
CA CYS A 102 -15.71 -10.23 -14.20
C CYS A 102 -14.99 -10.46 -15.53
N LEU A 103 -13.77 -9.92 -15.70
CA LEU A 103 -12.97 -10.11 -16.92
C LEU A 103 -12.61 -11.59 -17.14
N ALA A 104 -12.17 -12.27 -16.08
CA ALA A 104 -11.88 -13.70 -16.13
C ALA A 104 -13.14 -14.51 -16.46
N GLY A 105 -14.29 -14.19 -15.83
CA GLY A 105 -15.57 -14.84 -16.09
C GLY A 105 -16.03 -14.70 -17.55
N ALA A 106 -15.95 -13.49 -18.11
CA ALA A 106 -16.27 -13.25 -19.52
C ALA A 106 -15.34 -14.02 -20.47
N GLY A 107 -14.04 -14.08 -20.15
CA GLY A 107 -13.06 -14.86 -20.91
C GLY A 107 -13.36 -16.36 -20.89
N VAL A 108 -13.67 -16.92 -19.72
CA VAL A 108 -14.01 -18.35 -19.58
C VAL A 108 -15.31 -18.67 -20.32
N ALA A 109 -16.36 -17.85 -20.16
CA ALA A 109 -17.63 -18.03 -20.85
C ALA A 109 -17.45 -17.98 -22.38
N GLY A 110 -16.68 -17.01 -22.87
CA GLY A 110 -16.33 -16.89 -24.29
C GLY A 110 -15.55 -18.11 -24.80
N TYR A 111 -14.56 -18.60 -24.04
CA TYR A 111 -13.78 -19.79 -24.40
C TYR A 111 -14.63 -21.06 -24.45
N VAL A 112 -15.53 -21.25 -23.47
CA VAL A 112 -16.47 -22.38 -23.44
C VAL A 112 -17.41 -22.32 -24.63
N PHE A 113 -17.97 -21.14 -24.93
CA PHE A 113 -18.84 -20.96 -26.11
C PHE A 113 -18.09 -21.23 -27.42
N TYR A 114 -16.87 -20.70 -27.55
CA TYR A 114 -15.99 -20.95 -28.70
C TYR A 114 -15.73 -22.44 -28.90
N LYS A 115 -15.34 -23.16 -27.83
CA LYS A 115 -15.05 -24.60 -27.87
C LYS A 115 -16.31 -25.43 -28.13
N TYR A 116 -17.44 -25.07 -27.54
CA TYR A 116 -18.72 -25.73 -27.76
C TYR A 116 -19.20 -25.56 -29.21
N ARG A 117 -19.07 -24.36 -29.76
CA ARG A 117 -19.38 -24.06 -31.17
C ARG A 117 -18.45 -24.80 -32.13
N LEU A 118 -17.14 -24.84 -31.86
CA LEU A 118 -16.18 -25.64 -32.65
C LEU A 118 -16.53 -27.13 -32.62
N ARG A 119 -16.89 -27.67 -31.45
CA ARG A 119 -17.25 -29.10 -31.30
C ARG A 119 -18.56 -29.44 -32.03
N ARG A 120 -19.56 -28.54 -31.99
CA ARG A 120 -20.78 -28.65 -32.79
C ARG A 120 -20.53 -28.58 -34.31
N TYR A 121 -19.57 -27.76 -34.76
CA TYR A 121 -19.19 -27.68 -36.18
C TYR A 121 -18.58 -29.00 -36.69
N MET A 122 -17.83 -29.72 -35.84
CA MET A 122 -17.34 -31.07 -36.15
C MET A 122 -18.46 -32.11 -36.28
N ASP A 123 -19.55 -31.93 -35.52
CA ASP A 123 -20.73 -32.80 -35.60
C ASP A 123 -21.64 -32.48 -36.80
N SER A 124 -21.66 -31.23 -37.31
CA SER A 124 -22.69 -30.81 -38.28
C SER A 124 -22.30 -30.68 -39.75
N GLU A 125 -21.04 -30.70 -40.18
CA GLU A 125 -20.72 -30.72 -41.64
C GLU A 125 -19.45 -31.54 -41.99
N ILE A 126 -18.69 -32.04 -41.01
CA ILE A 126 -17.39 -32.71 -41.26
C ILE A 126 -17.48 -34.25 -41.38
N MET A 127 -18.60 -34.86 -40.96
CA MET A 127 -18.88 -36.29 -41.24
C MET A 127 -19.01 -36.58 -42.74
N ALA A 128 -19.32 -35.58 -43.57
CA ALA A 128 -19.40 -35.74 -45.02
C ALA A 128 -18.02 -35.87 -45.69
N ILE A 129 -16.95 -35.30 -45.10
CA ILE A 129 -15.60 -35.26 -45.71
C ILE A 129 -14.71 -36.40 -45.19
N MET A 130 -14.89 -36.86 -43.94
CA MET A 130 -14.09 -37.95 -43.37
C MET A 130 -14.54 -39.36 -43.77
N ALA A 131 -15.75 -39.50 -44.34
CA ALA A 131 -16.28 -40.77 -44.83
C ALA A 131 -15.54 -41.33 -46.07
N GLN A 132 -14.66 -40.54 -46.70
CA GLN A 132 -13.93 -40.94 -47.92
C GLN A 132 -12.57 -41.62 -47.67
N TYR A 133 -12.12 -41.77 -46.41
CA TYR A 133 -10.78 -42.29 -46.10
C TYR A 133 -10.69 -43.37 -44.99
N MET A 134 -11.79 -43.95 -44.52
CA MET A 134 -11.75 -45.12 -43.63
C MET A 134 -12.53 -46.31 -44.22
N PRO A 135 -11.84 -47.36 -44.73
CA PRO A 135 -12.44 -48.67 -44.84
C PRO A 135 -12.39 -49.36 -43.46
N LEU A 136 -13.52 -49.85 -42.97
CA LEU A 136 -13.55 -50.78 -41.85
C LEU A 136 -13.07 -52.15 -42.34
N ASP A 137 -11.97 -52.65 -41.79
CA ASP A 137 -11.60 -54.07 -41.88
C ASP A 137 -12.59 -54.90 -41.03
N SER A 138 -13.74 -55.19 -41.62
CA SER A 138 -14.76 -56.07 -41.08
C SER A 138 -14.51 -57.52 -41.51
N GLN A 139 -13.49 -58.20 -40.98
CA GLN A 139 -13.43 -59.67 -41.00
C GLN A 139 -12.47 -60.20 -39.92
N HIS A 140 -12.90 -60.19 -38.65
CA HIS A 140 -12.59 -61.31 -37.75
C HIS A 140 -13.68 -61.40 -36.66
N ASN A 141 -14.85 -61.80 -37.11
CA ASN A 141 -15.80 -62.52 -36.27
C ASN A 141 -15.22 -63.91 -36.03
N GLU A 142 -15.04 -64.31 -34.76
CA GLU A 142 -15.57 -65.56 -34.21
C GLU A 142 -14.87 -65.94 -32.89
N ASN A 143 -15.68 -66.34 -31.92
CA ASN A 143 -15.36 -67.19 -30.77
C ASN A 143 -14.68 -66.56 -29.55
N GLN A 144 -15.49 -66.07 -28.61
CA GLN A 144 -16.01 -66.92 -27.50
C GLN A 144 -16.29 -66.04 -26.25
N PRO A 145 -17.46 -66.19 -25.62
CA PRO A 145 -17.95 -65.37 -24.51
C PRO A 145 -17.55 -65.90 -23.11
N LEU A 146 -17.93 -65.12 -22.09
CA LEU A 146 -18.03 -65.40 -20.64
C LEU A 146 -16.77 -65.16 -19.80
N ARG A 147 -16.81 -64.13 -18.94
CA ARG A 147 -17.21 -64.27 -17.52
C ARG A 147 -16.61 -63.14 -16.68
N GLU A 148 -17.45 -62.23 -16.20
CA GLU A 148 -17.10 -61.37 -15.08
C GLU A 148 -18.32 -61.26 -14.17
N GLU A 149 -18.52 -62.25 -13.28
CA GLU A 149 -19.20 -62.04 -12.00
C GLU A 149 -18.67 -63.03 -10.93
N ALA A 150 -18.21 -62.42 -9.82
CA ALA A 150 -18.15 -62.88 -8.43
C ALA A 150 -17.28 -64.10 -8.02
N ALA A 151 -16.24 -63.84 -7.21
CA ALA A 151 -16.16 -64.32 -5.82
C ALA A 151 -14.88 -63.84 -5.10
N GLN A 152 -15.06 -63.33 -3.88
CA GLN A 152 -14.03 -63.22 -2.84
C GLN A 152 -13.61 -64.63 -2.38
N ALA A 153 -12.30 -64.90 -2.28
CA ALA A 153 -11.59 -65.73 -1.28
C ALA A 153 -10.16 -66.00 -1.77
#